data_AF-A0A7C0YE41-F1
#
_entry.id   AF-A0A7C0YE41-F1
#
_cell.length_a   1.000
_cell.length_b   1.000
_cell.length_c   1.000
_cell.angle_alpha   90.00
_cell.angle_beta   90.00
_cell.angle_gamma   90.00
#
_symmetry.space_group_name_H-M   'P 1'
#
loop_
_entity.id
_entity.type
_entity.pdbx_description
1 polymer ?
#
loop_
_entity_poly.entity_id
_entity_poly.type
_entity_poly.pdbx_seq_one_letter_code
_entity_poly.pdbx_strand_id
1 'polypeptide(L)'
;MLHVDVIESCEECHHAPSGEISACSECHTTPLDPENRSKLGLKGAYHLQCVGCHQDSQSGPTRCADCHQRKDVKSIGTRKLEAR
;
A
#
# COMPACT_ATOMS: atom_id res chain seq x y z
N MET A 1 13.41 8.40 -10.64
CA MET A 1 12.41 9.39 -10.22
C MET A 1 11.96 9.02 -8.83
N LEU A 2 12.01 9.97 -7.90
CA LEU A 2 11.55 9.78 -6.53
C LEU A 2 10.13 10.34 -6.41
N HIS A 3 9.33 9.81 -5.49
CA HIS A 3 7.96 10.30 -5.28
C HIS A 3 7.94 11.79 -4.85
N VAL A 4 8.97 12.26 -4.14
CA VAL A 4 9.12 13.68 -3.76
C VAL A 4 9.33 14.62 -4.94
N ASP A 5 9.72 14.11 -6.11
CA ASP A 5 9.94 14.92 -7.32
C ASP A 5 8.64 15.20 -8.07
N VAL A 6 7.54 14.49 -7.74
CA VAL A 6 6.27 14.49 -8.48
C VAL A 6 5.06 14.90 -7.63
N ILE A 7 5.30 15.28 -6.38
CA ILE A 7 4.29 15.79 -5.45
C ILE A 7 4.61 17.25 -5.12
N GLU A 8 3.59 18.03 -4.76
CA GLU A 8 3.75 19.42 -4.37
C GLU A 8 3.95 19.55 -2.84
N SER A 9 3.35 18.63 -2.06
CA SER A 9 3.43 18.65 -0.59
C SER A 9 3.69 17.28 0.03
N CYS A 10 4.42 17.29 1.15
CA CYS A 10 4.61 16.09 1.99
C CYS A 10 3.27 15.56 2.55
N GLU A 11 2.29 16.45 2.72
CA GLU A 11 0.97 16.15 3.30
C GLU A 11 0.10 15.30 2.36
N GLU A 12 0.41 15.26 1.06
CA GLU A 12 -0.29 14.41 0.10
C GLU A 12 -0.19 12.92 0.46
N CYS A 13 0.92 12.52 1.09
CA CYS A 13 1.10 11.17 1.65
C CYS A 13 1.04 11.16 3.18
N HIS A 14 1.63 12.17 3.84
CA HIS A 14 1.62 12.32 5.30
C HIS A 14 0.45 13.19 5.77
N HIS A 15 -0.77 12.72 5.51
CA HIS A 15 -2.04 13.40 5.81
C HIS A 15 -2.45 13.36 7.30
N ALA A 16 -1.49 13.12 8.21
CA ALA A 16 -1.77 13.03 9.63
C ALA A 16 -2.38 14.36 10.13
N PRO A 17 -3.52 14.36 10.84
CA PRO A 17 -4.15 15.60 11.31
C PRO A 17 -3.27 16.45 12.24
N SER A 18 -2.28 15.85 12.88
CA SER A 18 -1.30 16.56 13.71
C SER A 18 -0.29 17.38 12.89
N GLY A 19 -0.20 17.17 11.57
CA GLY A 19 0.87 17.70 10.72
C GLY A 19 2.22 17.03 10.94
N GLU A 20 2.33 16.10 11.89
CA GLU A 20 3.57 15.36 12.14
C GLU A 20 3.69 14.17 11.18
N ILE A 21 4.88 14.05 10.59
CA ILE A 21 5.24 12.92 9.76
C ILE A 21 5.40 11.68 10.65
N SER A 22 4.46 10.74 10.51
CA SER A 22 4.41 9.47 11.23
C SER A 22 4.27 8.30 10.26
N ALA A 23 4.53 7.08 10.72
CA ALA A 23 4.36 5.90 9.90
C ALA A 23 2.86 5.61 9.66
N CYS A 24 2.51 5.18 8.44
CA CYS A 24 1.12 4.88 8.07
C CYS A 24 0.47 3.88 9.05
N SER A 25 1.26 2.93 9.56
CA SER A 25 0.85 1.89 10.50
C SER A 25 0.49 2.40 11.88
N GLU A 26 0.83 3.62 12.25
CA GLU A 26 0.45 4.19 13.55
C GLU A 26 -1.05 4.53 13.59
N CYS A 27 -1.61 4.98 12.46
CA CYS A 27 -3.03 5.36 12.34
C CYS A 27 -3.88 4.32 11.61
N HIS A 28 -3.36 3.69 10.54
CA HIS A 28 -4.10 2.71 9.72
C HIS A 28 -4.05 1.29 10.28
N THR A 29 -4.35 1.14 11.57
CA THR A 29 -4.25 -0.13 12.32
C THR A 29 -5.50 -1.00 12.21
N THR A 30 -6.66 -0.39 11.96
CA THR A 30 -7.95 -1.08 12.03
C THR A 30 -8.22 -1.83 10.74
N PRO A 31 -8.71 -3.08 10.76
CA PRO A 31 -9.16 -3.77 9.56
C PRO A 31 -10.19 -2.94 8.79
N LEU A 32 -10.24 -3.12 7.46
CA LEU A 32 -11.23 -2.45 6.63
C LEU A 32 -12.64 -2.79 7.14
N ASP A 33 -13.35 -1.78 7.63
CA ASP A 33 -14.76 -1.88 7.98
C ASP A 33 -15.59 -1.60 6.70
N PRO A 34 -16.36 -2.58 6.18
CA PRO A 34 -17.20 -2.39 5.00
C PRO A 34 -18.22 -1.26 5.16
N GLU A 35 -18.68 -1.03 6.40
CA GLU A 35 -19.69 -0.02 6.75
C GLU A 35 -19.06 1.35 7.04
N ASN A 36 -17.75 1.39 7.32
CA ASN A 36 -17.01 2.62 7.60
C ASN A 36 -15.70 2.69 6.81
N ARG A 37 -15.84 3.05 5.52
CA ARG A 37 -14.72 3.24 4.58
C ARG A 37 -13.71 4.30 5.02
N SER A 38 -14.08 5.14 6.00
CA SER A 38 -13.21 6.17 6.58
C SER A 38 -12.06 5.56 7.39
N LYS A 39 -12.19 4.32 7.87
CA LYS A 39 -11.14 3.61 8.62
C LYS A 39 -10.53 2.51 7.76
N LEU A 40 -9.61 2.93 6.90
CA LEU A 40 -8.83 2.01 6.09
C LEU A 40 -7.75 1.36 6.94
N GLY A 41 -7.66 0.03 6.87
CA GLY A 41 -6.49 -0.69 7.35
C GLY A 41 -5.28 -0.46 6.45
N LEU A 42 -4.09 -0.76 6.98
CA LEU A 42 -2.80 -0.45 6.36
C LEU A 42 -2.69 -0.89 4.90
N LYS A 43 -3.14 -2.11 4.58
CA LYS A 43 -3.16 -2.62 3.19
C LYS A 43 -4.02 -1.75 2.27
N GLY A 44 -5.21 -1.38 2.72
CA GLY A 44 -6.13 -0.53 1.95
C GLY A 44 -5.57 0.87 1.76
N ALA A 45 -4.99 1.44 2.83
CA ALA A 45 -4.36 2.75 2.80
C ALA A 45 -3.24 2.82 1.75
N TYR A 46 -2.32 1.84 1.75
CA TYR A 46 -1.26 1.78 0.73
C TYR A 46 -1.81 1.65 -0.69
N HIS A 47 -2.75 0.73 -0.93
CA HIS A 47 -3.26 0.52 -2.28
C HIS A 47 -4.02 1.74 -2.79
N LEU A 48 -4.86 2.39 -1.96
CA LEU A 48 -5.60 3.56 -2.38
C LEU A 48 -4.68 4.75 -2.66
N GLN A 49 -3.71 5.01 -1.79
CA GLN A 49 -2.78 6.12 -1.99
C GLN A 49 -1.84 5.88 -3.17
N CYS A 50 -1.12 4.75 -3.19
CA CYS A 50 -0.06 4.51 -4.17
C CYS A 50 -0.63 4.18 -5.55
N VAL A 51 -1.59 3.24 -5.63
CA VAL A 51 -2.16 2.84 -6.92
C VAL A 51 -3.07 3.93 -7.48
N GLY A 52 -3.81 4.64 -6.62
CA GLY A 52 -4.65 5.76 -7.02
C GLY A 52 -3.85 6.86 -7.70
N CYS A 53 -2.78 7.35 -7.05
CA CYS A 53 -1.90 8.36 -7.63
C CYS A 53 -1.29 7.89 -8.98
N HIS A 54 -0.85 6.64 -9.08
CA HIS A 54 -0.31 6.10 -10.34
C HIS A 54 -1.36 6.00 -11.45
N GLN A 55 -2.61 5.70 -11.11
CA GLN A 55 -3.72 5.68 -12.06
C GLN A 55 -4.06 7.09 -12.54
N ASP A 56 -4.20 8.03 -11.61
CA ASP A 56 -4.60 9.41 -11.90
C ASP A 56 -3.53 10.16 -12.72
N SER A 57 -2.26 9.99 -12.35
CA SER A 57 -1.12 10.53 -13.08
C SER A 57 -0.78 9.76 -14.37
N GLN A 58 -1.41 8.60 -14.60
CA GLN A 58 -1.08 7.67 -15.68
C GLN A 58 0.42 7.36 -15.74
N SER A 59 1.06 7.29 -14.57
CA SER A 59 2.50 7.14 -14.39
C SER A 59 2.80 6.15 -13.27
N GLY A 60 3.85 5.35 -13.43
CA GLY A 60 4.25 4.37 -12.43
C GLY A 60 3.49 3.03 -12.49
N PRO A 61 3.84 2.09 -11.59
CA PRO A 61 3.30 0.73 -11.60
C PRO A 61 1.88 0.64 -11.05
N THR A 62 1.01 -0.06 -11.77
CA THR A 62 -0.37 -0.35 -11.34
C THR A 62 -0.66 -1.84 -11.23
N ARG A 63 0.26 -2.72 -11.68
CA ARG A 63 0.08 -4.17 -11.59
C ARG A 63 0.66 -4.69 -10.28
N CYS A 64 0.02 -5.72 -9.73
CA CYS A 64 0.38 -6.29 -8.42
C CYS A 64 1.86 -6.70 -8.33
N ALA A 65 2.38 -7.30 -9.39
CA ALA A 65 3.74 -7.86 -9.43
C ALA A 65 4.83 -6.80 -9.57
N ASP A 66 4.46 -5.58 -9.97
CA ASP A 66 5.42 -4.49 -10.21
C ASP A 66 5.84 -3.83 -8.89
N CYS A 67 4.96 -3.86 -7.88
CA CYS A 67 5.27 -3.43 -6.51
C CYS A 67 5.60 -4.61 -5.58
N HIS A 68 4.94 -5.75 -5.77
CA HIS A 68 5.12 -6.95 -4.95
C HIS A 68 5.66 -8.10 -5.80
N GLN A 69 6.97 -8.28 -5.79
CA GLN A 69 7.59 -9.42 -6.46
C GLN A 69 6.94 -10.73 -5.98
N ARG A 70 6.49 -11.54 -6.94
CA ARG A 70 5.95 -12.87 -6.63
C ARG A 70 7.02 -13.66 -5.90
N LYS A 71 6.67 -14.19 -4.73
CA LYS A 71 7.51 -15.18 -4.05
C LYS A 71 7.57 -16.41 -4.95
N ASP A 72 8.77 -16.80 -5.35
CA ASP A 72 9.02 -18.01 -6.08
C ASP A 72 8.67 -19.22 -5.20
N VAL A 73 8.07 -20.25 -5.80
CA VAL A 73 7.70 -21.48 -5.09
C VAL A 73 8.93 -22.19 -4.49
N LYS A 74 10.14 -21.82 -4.90
CA LYS A 74 11.40 -22.39 -4.43
C LYS A 74 11.89 -21.81 -3.09
N SER A 75 11.48 -20.59 -2.71
CA SER A 75 11.84 -20.00 -1.40
C SER A 75 10.87 -20.36 -0.27
N ILE A 76 9.71 -20.93 -0.59
CA ILE A 76 8.81 -21.55 0.39
C ILE A 76 9.20 -23.03 0.46
N GLY A 77 10.24 -23.33 1.24
CA GLY A 77 10.81 -24.68 1.37
C GLY A 77 9.73 -25.77 1.44
N THR A 78 9.86 -26.74 0.53
CA THR A 78 9.36 -28.12 0.61
C THR A 78 8.40 -28.41 1.77
N ARG A 79 7.16 -27.90 1.72
CA ARG A 79 6.05 -28.55 2.42
C ARG A 79 5.40 -29.49 1.41
N LYS A 80 5.82 -30.74 1.50
CA LYS A 80 5.24 -31.91 0.84
C LYS A 80 3.71 -31.75 0.83
N LEU A 81 3.15 -31.51 -0.34
CA LEU A 81 1.70 -31.62 -0.58
C LEU A 81 1.37 -33.11 -0.49
N GLU A 82 0.91 -33.57 0.67
CA GLU A 82 0.19 -34.83 0.76
C GLU A 82 -1.28 -34.54 0.47
N ALA A 83 -1.74 -35.09 -0.65
CA ALA A 83 -3.13 -35.08 -1.07
C ALA A 83 -4.01 -35.77 -0.01
N ARG A 84 -5.12 -35.12 0.33
CA ARG A 84 -6.31 -35.77 0.88
C ARG A 84 -7.43 -35.59 -0.14
#